data_AF-A0A925JQG9-F1
#
_entry.id   AF-A0A925JQG9-F1
#
_cell.length_a   1.000
_cell.length_b   1.000
_cell.length_c   1.000
_cell.angle_alpha   90.00
_cell.angle_beta   90.00
_cell.angle_gamma   90.00
#
_symmetry.space_group_name_H-M   'P 1'
#
loop_
_entity.id
_entity.type
_entity.pdbx_description
1 polymer ?
#
loop_
_entity_poly.entity_id
_entity_poly.type
_entity_poly.pdbx_seq_one_letter_code
_entity_poly.pdbx_strand_id
1 'polypeptide(L)'
;MEVQENDQKMIRADYYKLVRGQIEHVQSMINQRIIWLVISQSFFYGGYAGVVNAPKEAKNAVFSGQQDVLLWLLPVAAIAACISVYVGILATLSYLPSLRKKFERFEHADDTDNDFPPIDATKLVRTMEQVSSILLPLIFIAAWVFILVKQGMQ
;
A
#
# COMPACT_ATOMS: atom_id res chain seq x y z
N MET A 1 34.86 30.56 -15.27
CA MET A 1 33.81 30.66 -14.23
C MET A 1 32.46 30.18 -14.76
N GLU A 2 32.00 30.66 -15.92
CA GLU A 2 30.72 30.21 -16.55
C GLU A 2 30.60 28.70 -16.81
N VAL A 3 31.68 28.03 -17.21
CA VAL A 3 31.67 26.57 -17.50
C VAL A 3 31.48 25.74 -16.21
N GLN A 4 32.14 26.12 -15.11
CA GLN A 4 32.02 25.42 -13.82
C GLN A 4 30.61 25.58 -13.21
N GLU A 5 29.99 26.74 -13.40
CA GLU A 5 28.63 26.99 -12.92
C GLU A 5 27.59 26.16 -13.69
N ASN A 6 27.77 26.02 -15.01
CA ASN A 6 26.89 25.20 -15.85
C ASN A 6 27.00 23.70 -15.54
N ASP A 7 28.20 23.19 -15.30
CA ASP A 7 28.41 21.79 -14.90
C ASP A 7 27.76 21.49 -13.54
N GLN A 8 27.89 22.40 -12.57
CA GLN A 8 27.25 22.26 -11.25
C GLN A 8 25.72 22.34 -11.34
N LYS A 9 25.16 23.18 -12.22
CA LYS A 9 23.70 23.22 -12.47
C LYS A 9 23.20 21.92 -13.12
N MET A 10 23.94 21.34 -14.06
CA MET A 10 23.57 20.08 -14.72
C MET A 10 23.53 18.90 -13.73
N ILE A 11 24.57 18.77 -12.88
CA ILE A 11 24.63 17.74 -11.83
C ILE A 11 23.44 17.83 -10.87
N ARG A 12 23.05 19.06 -10.49
CA ARG A 12 21.89 19.31 -9.61
C ARG A 12 20.58 18.93 -10.27
N ALA A 13 20.39 19.30 -11.54
CA ALA A 13 19.18 18.95 -12.29
C ALA A 13 19.02 17.43 -12.45
N ASP A 14 20.13 16.71 -12.67
CA ASP A 14 20.11 15.25 -12.78
C ASP A 14 19.85 14.58 -11.43
N TYR A 15 20.43 15.09 -10.34
CA TYR A 15 20.14 14.62 -8.99
C TYR A 15 18.67 14.85 -8.60
N TYR A 16 18.13 16.03 -8.92
CA TYR A 16 16.72 16.36 -8.73
C TYR A 16 15.80 15.38 -9.48
N LYS A 17 16.08 15.13 -10.77
CA LYS A 17 15.32 14.16 -11.59
C LYS A 17 15.39 12.76 -11.01
N LEU A 18 16.55 12.34 -10.50
CA LEU A 18 16.74 11.03 -9.89
C LEU A 18 15.87 10.87 -8.63
N VAL A 19 15.92 11.84 -7.71
CA VAL A 19 15.13 11.80 -6.47
C VAL A 19 13.63 11.84 -6.76
N ARG A 20 13.20 12.74 -7.64
CA ARG A 20 11.80 12.82 -8.08
C ARG A 20 11.33 11.51 -8.71
N GLY A 21 12.12 10.93 -9.60
CA GLY A 21 11.80 9.65 -10.23
C GLY A 21 11.68 8.50 -9.23
N GLN A 22 12.51 8.48 -8.19
CA GLN A 22 12.39 7.49 -7.11
C GLN A 22 11.10 7.66 -6.30
N ILE A 23 10.69 8.90 -6.01
CA ILE A 23 9.44 9.19 -5.29
C ILE A 23 8.23 8.77 -6.12
N GLU A 24 8.18 9.15 -7.40
CA GLU A 24 7.10 8.77 -8.33
C GLU A 24 7.00 7.24 -8.47
N HIS A 25 8.15 6.56 -8.57
CA HIS A 25 8.20 5.09 -8.60
C HIS A 25 7.63 4.47 -7.32
N VAL A 26 8.03 4.98 -6.15
CA VAL A 26 7.54 4.52 -4.85
C VAL A 26 6.03 4.72 -4.70
N GLN A 27 5.51 5.89 -5.09
CA GLN A 27 4.08 6.17 -5.07
C GLN A 27 3.31 5.21 -5.99
N SER A 28 3.84 4.96 -7.20
CA SER A 28 3.25 4.01 -8.14
C SER A 28 3.20 2.58 -7.58
N MET A 29 4.26 2.13 -6.91
CA MET A 29 4.26 0.82 -6.24
C MET A 29 3.21 0.73 -5.13
N ILE A 30 3.01 1.78 -4.32
CA ILE A 30 1.97 1.80 -3.28
C ILE A 30 0.59 1.70 -3.93
N ASN A 31 0.34 2.49 -4.97
CA ASN A 31 -0.95 2.45 -5.68
C ASN A 31 -1.24 1.07 -6.27
N GLN A 32 -0.25 0.45 -6.93
CA GLN A 32 -0.40 -0.91 -7.46
C GLN A 32 -0.70 -1.94 -6.36
N ARG A 33 -0.04 -1.85 -5.20
CA ARG A 33 -0.31 -2.73 -4.05
C ARG A 33 -1.73 -2.58 -3.52
N ILE A 34 -2.24 -1.35 -3.46
CA ILE A 34 -3.62 -1.06 -3.06
C ILE A 34 -4.61 -1.66 -4.04
N ILE A 35 -4.40 -1.47 -5.35
CA ILE A 35 -5.25 -2.05 -6.40
C ILE A 35 -5.28 -3.58 -6.28
N TRP A 36 -4.11 -4.21 -6.14
CA TRP A 36 -4.01 -5.66 -5.96
C TRP A 36 -4.68 -6.15 -4.68
N LEU A 37 -4.58 -5.39 -3.59
CA LEU A 37 -5.29 -5.68 -2.37
C LEU A 37 -6.80 -5.66 -2.61
N VAL A 38 -7.36 -4.59 -3.17
CA VAL A 38 -8.81 -4.49 -3.44
C VAL A 38 -9.30 -5.66 -4.29
N ILE A 39 -8.60 -5.98 -5.38
CA ILE A 39 -8.95 -7.11 -6.26
C ILE A 39 -8.98 -8.43 -5.48
N SER A 40 -7.93 -8.70 -4.69
CA SER A 40 -7.85 -9.92 -3.87
C SER A 40 -8.98 -10.00 -2.85
N GLN A 41 -9.30 -8.89 -2.18
CA GLN A 41 -10.36 -8.84 -1.17
C GLN A 41 -11.74 -9.05 -1.78
N SER A 42 -12.01 -8.46 -2.95
CA SER A 42 -13.23 -8.74 -3.71
C SER A 42 -13.37 -10.22 -4.07
N PHE A 43 -12.28 -10.88 -4.45
CA PHE A 43 -12.26 -12.33 -4.69
C PHE A 43 -12.58 -13.13 -3.42
N PHE A 44 -11.95 -12.82 -2.29
CA PHE A 44 -12.23 -13.49 -1.02
C PHE A 44 -13.69 -13.29 -0.56
N TYR A 45 -14.23 -12.07 -0.65
CA TYR A 45 -15.63 -11.80 -0.32
C TYR A 45 -16.59 -12.53 -1.25
N GLY A 46 -16.31 -12.57 -2.55
CA GLY A 46 -17.11 -13.32 -3.52
C GLY A 46 -17.12 -14.81 -3.20
N GLY A 47 -15.95 -15.39 -2.90
CA GLY A 47 -15.82 -16.78 -2.48
C GLY A 47 -16.60 -17.06 -1.18
N TYR A 48 -16.43 -16.20 -0.17
CA TYR A 48 -17.12 -16.34 1.12
C TYR A 48 -18.64 -16.26 0.96
N ALA A 49 -19.15 -15.28 0.22
CA ALA A 49 -20.58 -15.16 -0.08
C ALA A 49 -21.11 -16.38 -0.85
N GLY A 50 -20.32 -16.93 -1.78
CA GLY A 50 -20.67 -18.16 -2.49
C GLY A 50 -20.82 -19.36 -1.56
N VAL A 51 -19.92 -19.51 -0.58
CA VAL A 51 -19.99 -20.61 0.39
C VAL A 51 -21.16 -20.41 1.36
N VAL A 52 -21.38 -19.19 1.88
CA VAL A 52 -22.49 -18.89 2.81
C VAL A 52 -23.87 -19.09 2.18
N ASN A 53 -24.01 -18.78 0.88
CA ASN A 53 -25.27 -18.93 0.16
C ASN A 53 -25.47 -20.34 -0.44
N ALA A 54 -24.49 -21.24 -0.31
CA ALA A 54 -24.63 -22.60 -0.80
C ALA A 54 -25.73 -23.35 -0.03
N PRO A 55 -26.53 -24.21 -0.69
CA PRO A 55 -27.55 -25.00 -0.03
C PRO A 55 -26.95 -25.87 1.10
N LYS A 56 -27.54 -25.80 2.29
CA LYS A 56 -27.14 -26.60 3.47
C LYS A 56 -27.41 -28.10 3.29
N GLU A 57 -28.34 -28.43 2.41
CA GLU A 57 -28.64 -29.80 2.00
C GLU A 57 -27.56 -30.27 1.02
N ALA A 58 -26.38 -30.57 1.55
CA ALA A 58 -25.33 -31.18 0.78
C ALA A 58 -25.85 -32.51 0.20
N LYS A 59 -25.76 -32.69 -1.12
CA LYS A 59 -25.99 -34.00 -1.77
C LYS A 59 -25.05 -35.10 -1.23
N ASN A 60 -24.02 -34.74 -0.46
CA ASN A 60 -23.00 -35.64 0.08
C ASN A 60 -22.40 -35.08 1.39
N ALA A 61 -22.22 -35.92 2.42
CA ALA A 61 -21.68 -35.50 3.73
C ALA A 61 -20.23 -34.95 3.68
N VAL A 62 -19.48 -35.26 2.61
CA VAL A 62 -18.13 -34.70 2.37
C VAL A 62 -18.21 -33.20 2.02
N PHE A 63 -19.31 -32.76 1.40
CA PHE A 63 -19.47 -31.39 0.93
C PHE A 63 -19.72 -30.40 2.08
N SER A 64 -20.46 -30.83 3.12
CA SER A 64 -20.70 -29.99 4.30
C SER A 64 -19.41 -29.74 5.09
N GLY A 65 -18.59 -30.78 5.29
CA GLY A 65 -17.30 -30.63 5.97
C GLY A 65 -16.34 -29.70 5.22
N GLN A 66 -16.36 -29.71 3.88
CA GLN A 66 -15.55 -28.78 3.08
C GLN A 66 -16.07 -27.33 3.15
N GLN A 67 -17.38 -27.13 3.20
CA GLN A 67 -17.97 -25.79 3.37
C GLN A 67 -17.52 -25.17 4.70
N ASP A 68 -17.57 -25.92 5.80
CA ASP A 68 -17.16 -25.42 7.12
C ASP A 68 -15.68 -25.02 7.14
N VAL A 69 -14.81 -25.84 6.56
CA VAL A 69 -13.38 -25.53 6.44
C VAL A 69 -13.16 -24.28 5.58
N LEU A 70 -13.86 -24.14 4.45
CA LEU A 70 -13.73 -22.96 3.59
C LEU A 70 -14.22 -21.69 4.27
N LEU A 71 -15.32 -21.76 5.04
CA LEU A 71 -15.85 -20.61 5.77
C LEU A 71 -14.83 -20.05 6.76
N TRP A 72 -14.00 -20.90 7.37
CA TRP A 72 -12.93 -20.46 8.27
C TRP A 72 -11.64 -20.08 7.52
N LEU A 73 -11.26 -20.84 6.50
CA LEU A 73 -10.00 -20.66 5.78
C LEU A 73 -9.99 -19.36 4.95
N LEU A 74 -11.12 -18.99 4.34
CA LEU A 74 -11.23 -17.81 3.49
C LEU A 74 -10.94 -16.50 4.27
N PRO A 75 -11.60 -16.21 5.41
CA PRO A 75 -11.26 -15.06 6.24
C PRO A 75 -9.81 -15.04 6.71
N VAL A 76 -9.27 -16.17 7.16
CA VAL A 76 -7.89 -16.28 7.64
C VAL A 76 -6.89 -15.96 6.52
N ALA A 77 -7.10 -16.55 5.34
CA ALA A 77 -6.28 -16.27 4.16
C ALA A 77 -6.39 -14.79 3.73
N ALA A 78 -7.59 -14.21 3.78
CA ALA A 78 -7.81 -12.81 3.42
C ALA A 78 -7.11 -11.84 4.39
N ILE A 79 -7.14 -12.12 5.70
CA ILE A 79 -6.40 -11.35 6.71
C ILE A 79 -4.90 -11.48 6.49
N ALA A 80 -4.39 -12.69 6.24
CA ALA A 80 -2.97 -12.91 5.98
C ALA A 80 -2.49 -12.14 4.73
N ALA A 81 -3.31 -12.10 3.67
CA ALA A 81 -3.05 -11.30 2.49
C ALA A 81 -3.03 -9.80 2.81
N CYS A 82 -4.00 -9.30 3.58
CA CYS A 82 -4.03 -7.90 4.05
C CYS A 82 -2.77 -7.53 4.83
N ILE A 83 -2.37 -8.35 5.80
CA ILE A 83 -1.17 -8.10 6.63
C ILE A 83 0.08 -8.07 5.75
N SER A 84 0.21 -9.01 4.81
CA SER A 84 1.36 -9.07 3.89
C SER A 84 1.49 -7.80 3.05
N VAL A 85 0.37 -7.30 2.50
CA VAL A 85 0.35 -6.04 1.75
C VAL A 85 0.64 -4.85 2.67
N TYR A 86 0.03 -4.83 3.87
CA TYR A 86 0.19 -3.76 4.85
C TYR A 86 1.65 -3.57 5.26
N VAL A 87 2.36 -4.65 5.58
CA VAL A 87 3.79 -4.61 5.88
C VAL A 87 4.59 -4.05 4.70
N GLY A 88 4.26 -4.43 3.46
CA GLY A 88 4.89 -3.87 2.26
C GLY A 88 4.66 -2.37 2.09
N ILE A 89 3.45 -1.88 2.37
CA ILE A 89 3.13 -0.45 2.36
C ILE A 89 3.94 0.28 3.44
N LEU A 90 3.96 -0.24 4.67
CA LEU A 90 4.73 0.37 5.77
C LEU A 90 6.22 0.43 5.47
N ALA A 91 6.82 -0.66 4.99
CA ALA A 91 8.23 -0.71 4.61
C ALA A 91 8.56 0.35 3.54
N THR A 92 7.67 0.51 2.57
CA THR A 92 7.80 1.52 1.52
C THR A 92 7.68 2.93 2.10
N LEU A 93 6.71 3.19 2.97
CA LEU A 93 6.53 4.48 3.64
C LEU A 93 7.71 4.86 4.55
N SER A 94 8.35 3.89 5.21
CA SER A 94 9.57 4.12 6.01
C SER A 94 10.79 4.50 5.16
N TYR A 95 10.80 4.17 3.87
CA TYR A 95 11.89 4.51 2.96
C TYR A 95 11.85 5.97 2.49
N LEU A 96 10.64 6.56 2.31
CA LEU A 96 10.48 7.94 1.82
C LEU A 96 11.20 9.02 2.66
N PRO A 97 11.11 9.03 4.01
CA PRO A 97 11.83 10.00 4.82
C PRO A 97 13.35 9.96 4.62
N SER A 98 13.89 8.76 4.35
CA SER A 98 15.32 8.57 4.11
C SER A 98 15.76 9.17 2.78
N LEU A 99 14.90 9.14 1.76
CA LEU A 99 15.14 9.80 0.47
C LEU A 99 15.09 11.32 0.61
N ARG A 100 14.06 11.84 1.30
CA ARG A 100 13.91 13.29 1.51
C ARG A 100 15.07 13.87 2.29
N LYS A 101 15.51 13.21 3.36
CA LYS A 101 16.66 13.66 4.17
C LYS A 101 17.97 13.66 3.38
N LYS A 102 18.12 12.78 2.38
CA LYS A 102 19.30 12.80 1.49
C LYS A 102 19.24 14.00 0.53
N PHE A 103 18.05 14.35 0.05
CA PHE A 103 17.84 15.52 -0.80
C PHE A 103 18.02 16.85 -0.05
N GLU A 104 17.39 17.01 1.12
CA GLU A 104 17.50 18.23 1.95
C GLU A 104 18.97 18.52 2.35
N ARG A 105 19.77 17.46 2.59
CA ARG A 105 21.21 17.61 2.86
C ARG A 105 22.03 18.04 1.64
N PHE A 106 21.58 17.72 0.45
CA PHE A 106 22.22 18.13 -0.81
C PHE A 106 21.83 19.57 -1.16
N GLU A 107 20.59 19.97 -0.86
CA GLU A 107 20.05 21.31 -1.09
C GLU A 107 20.59 22.36 -0.09
N HIS A 108 20.63 22.06 1.21
CA HIS A 108 21.16 22.98 2.24
C HIS A 108 22.70 23.15 2.23
N ALA A 109 23.39 22.51 1.30
CA ALA A 109 24.83 22.71 1.12
C ALA A 109 25.16 24.02 0.36
N ASP A 110 24.20 24.61 -0.35
CA ASP A 110 24.37 25.88 -1.07
C ASP A 110 23.06 26.69 -1.04
N ASP A 111 23.06 27.80 -0.30
CA ASP A 111 21.89 28.63 0.10
C ASP A 111 21.32 29.49 -1.06
N THR A 112 21.45 29.05 -2.32
CA THR A 112 21.20 29.88 -3.52
C THR A 112 20.12 29.37 -4.47
N ASP A 113 19.58 28.17 -4.31
CA ASP A 113 18.70 27.55 -5.32
C ASP A 113 17.20 27.73 -5.02
N ASN A 114 16.63 28.82 -5.54
CA ASN A 114 15.18 28.99 -5.69
C ASN A 114 14.67 28.49 -7.07
N ASP A 115 15.53 27.84 -7.86
CA ASP A 115 15.27 27.51 -9.27
C ASP A 115 14.56 26.16 -9.51
N PHE A 116 14.44 25.30 -8.48
CA PHE A 116 13.79 24.00 -8.62
C PHE A 116 12.41 23.97 -7.96
N PRO A 117 11.37 23.41 -8.63
CA PRO A 117 10.06 23.28 -8.02
C PRO A 117 10.09 22.29 -6.84
N PRO A 118 9.18 22.40 -5.88
CA PRO A 118 9.10 21.46 -4.77
C PRO A 118 8.93 20.03 -5.28
N ILE A 119 9.78 19.12 -4.81
CA ILE A 119 9.82 17.70 -5.21
C ILE A 119 8.53 16.95 -4.87
N ASP A 120 7.72 17.48 -3.96
CA ASP A 120 6.57 16.78 -3.38
C ASP A 120 5.34 17.67 -3.28
N ALA A 121 4.17 17.03 -3.26
CA ALA A 121 2.92 17.70 -2.96
C ALA A 121 2.94 18.30 -1.53
N THR A 122 2.06 19.26 -1.27
CA THR A 122 1.96 19.90 0.04
C THR A 122 1.78 18.85 1.15
N LYS A 123 2.28 19.15 2.36
CA LYS A 123 2.24 18.22 3.51
C LYS A 123 0.84 17.62 3.73
N LEU A 124 -0.21 18.37 3.43
CA LEU A 124 -1.61 17.95 3.56
C LEU A 124 -1.98 16.86 2.54
N VAL A 125 -1.72 17.07 1.25
CA VAL A 125 -1.98 16.08 0.18
C VAL A 125 -1.26 14.77 0.49
N ARG A 126 0.01 14.87 0.89
CA ARG A 126 0.81 13.71 1.28
C ARG A 126 0.19 12.93 2.44
N THR A 127 -0.29 13.64 3.46
CA THR A 127 -0.88 13.00 4.64
C THR A 127 -2.19 12.30 4.26
N MET A 128 -3.01 12.92 3.40
CA MET A 128 -4.25 12.31 2.91
C MET A 128 -3.99 11.04 2.09
N GLU A 129 -2.99 11.05 1.21
CA GLU A 129 -2.59 9.87 0.43
C GLU A 129 -2.10 8.73 1.33
N GLN A 130 -1.30 9.06 2.34
CA GLN A 130 -0.80 8.08 3.32
C GLN A 130 -1.94 7.50 4.16
N VAL A 131 -2.86 8.35 4.62
CA VAL A 131 -4.03 7.92 5.39
C VAL A 131 -4.90 6.99 4.55
N SER A 132 -5.20 7.33 3.30
CA SER A 132 -5.99 6.48 2.40
C SER A 132 -5.35 5.10 2.23
N SER A 133 -4.03 5.06 2.02
CA SER A 133 -3.26 3.84 1.81
C SER A 133 -3.19 2.93 3.04
N ILE A 134 -3.19 3.51 4.24
CA ILE A 134 -3.15 2.80 5.52
C ILE A 134 -4.55 2.35 5.97
N LEU A 135 -5.54 3.21 5.77
CA LEU A 135 -6.90 3.00 6.23
C LEU A 135 -7.55 1.80 5.54
N LEU A 136 -7.33 1.64 4.23
CA LEU A 136 -8.00 0.62 3.45
C LEU A 136 -7.65 -0.82 3.89
N PRO A 137 -6.36 -1.22 4.08
CA PRO A 137 -6.02 -2.51 4.69
C PRO A 137 -6.65 -2.73 6.07
N LEU A 138 -6.70 -1.70 6.91
CA LEU A 138 -7.28 -1.79 8.26
C LEU A 138 -8.78 -2.05 8.22
N ILE A 139 -9.52 -1.40 7.31
CA ILE A 139 -10.94 -1.66 7.10
C ILE A 139 -11.18 -3.12 6.72
N PHE A 140 -10.40 -3.66 5.78
CA PHE A 140 -10.54 -5.06 5.37
C PHE A 140 -10.21 -6.04 6.50
N ILE A 141 -9.13 -5.80 7.24
CA ILE A 141 -8.79 -6.63 8.42
C ILE A 141 -9.93 -6.59 9.44
N ALA A 142 -10.43 -5.40 9.78
CA ALA A 142 -11.52 -5.24 10.74
C ALA A 142 -12.79 -6.00 10.30
N ALA A 143 -13.15 -5.92 9.02
CA ALA A 143 -14.29 -6.63 8.47
C ALA A 143 -14.14 -8.16 8.54
N TRP A 144 -12.98 -8.71 8.19
CA TRP A 144 -12.74 -10.16 8.29
C TRP A 144 -12.63 -10.66 9.73
N VAL A 145 -12.02 -9.87 10.62
CA VAL A 145 -11.99 -10.19 12.05
C VAL A 145 -13.41 -10.21 12.61
N PHE A 146 -14.25 -9.24 12.24
CA PHE A 146 -15.65 -9.22 12.65
C PHE A 146 -16.40 -10.48 12.18
N ILE A 147 -16.19 -10.91 10.93
CA ILE A 147 -16.77 -12.14 10.38
C ILE A 147 -16.29 -13.36 11.18
N LEU A 148 -14.99 -13.50 11.43
CA LEU A 148 -14.41 -14.62 12.18
C LEU A 148 -14.92 -14.70 13.62
N VAL A 149 -14.97 -13.56 14.32
CA VAL A 149 -15.50 -13.49 15.69
C VAL A 149 -16.96 -13.93 15.72
N LYS A 150 -17.77 -13.43 14.78
CA LYS A 150 -19.18 -13.83 14.69
C LYS A 150 -19.34 -15.31 14.41
N GLN A 151 -18.51 -15.89 13.55
CA GLN A 151 -18.56 -17.30 13.20
C GLN A 151 -18.10 -18.21 14.35
N GLY A 152 -17.07 -17.82 15.11
CA GLY A 152 -16.58 -18.59 16.26
C GLY A 152 -17.52 -18.56 17.48
N MET A 153 -18.51 -17.66 17.49
CA MET A 153 -19.54 -17.58 18.53
C MET A 153 -20.79 -18.43 18.22
N GLN A 154 -20.89 -19.01 17.02
CA GLN A 154 -21.99 -19.92 16.61
C GLN A 154 -21.62 -21.38 16.86
#